data_AF-A0A6U6GYM3-F1
#
_entry.id   AF-A0A6U6GYM3-F1
#
_cell.length_a   1.000
_cell.length_b   1.000
_cell.length_c   1.000
_cell.angle_alpha   90.00
_cell.angle_beta   90.00
_cell.angle_gamma   90.00
#
_symmetry.space_group_name_H-M   'P 1'
#
loop_
_entity.id
_entity.type
_entity.pdbx_description
1 polymer ?
#
loop_
_entity_poly.entity_id
_entity_poly.type
_entity_poly.pdbx_seq_one_letter_code
_entity_poly.pdbx_strand_id
1 'polypeptide(L)'
;MMDCLLAKCIPCITDCVMGELEKLGSKYKIALRLAKDPRFERIPCNCKGCYADDCITQMAKQWRCFIVATCDKELRGRIRKIPGVPCMYISNHRYTVERMPEAFGAPR
;
A
#
# COMPACT_ATOMS: atom_id res chain seq x y z
N MET A 1 -0.97 9.88 5.88
CA MET A 1 -1.18 9.93 4.40
C MET A 1 -1.59 11.33 3.97
N MET A 2 -2.65 11.90 4.56
CA MET A 2 -3.13 13.24 4.20
C MET A 2 -2.05 14.33 4.33
N ASP A 3 -1.26 14.34 5.40
CA ASP A 3 -0.17 15.32 5.56
C ASP A 3 0.97 15.17 4.53
N CYS A 4 1.09 14.01 3.90
CA CYS A 4 2.11 13.74 2.88
C CYS A 4 1.61 14.03 1.46
N LEU A 5 0.33 13.78 1.18
CA LEU A 5 -0.25 14.00 -0.15
C LEU A 5 -0.98 15.34 -0.26
N LEU A 6 -1.18 16.05 0.86
CA LEU A 6 -1.93 17.30 0.97
C LEU A 6 -3.34 17.22 0.34
N ALA A 7 -3.92 16.02 0.36
CA ALA A 7 -5.19 15.69 -0.27
C ALA A 7 -5.96 14.63 0.54
N LYS A 8 -7.27 14.51 0.28
CA LYS A 8 -8.08 13.43 0.85
C LYS A 8 -7.51 12.08 0.40
N CYS A 9 -7.17 11.24 1.37
CA CYS A 9 -6.64 9.91 1.13
C CYS A 9 -7.64 8.87 1.61
N ILE A 10 -7.90 7.86 0.78
CA ILE A 10 -8.67 6.69 1.17
C ILE A 10 -7.70 5.51 1.21
N PRO A 11 -7.36 4.98 2.39
CA PRO A 11 -6.53 3.79 2.46
C PRO A 11 -7.31 2.57 1.97
N CYS A 12 -6.70 1.76 1.12
CA CYS A 12 -7.30 0.55 0.58
C CYS A 12 -6.53 -0.68 1.09
N ILE A 13 -7.24 -1.79 1.34
CA ILE A 13 -6.63 -3.08 1.71
C ILE A 13 -7.23 -4.20 0.87
N THR A 14 -6.39 -5.04 0.28
CA THR A 14 -6.85 -6.20 -0.50
C THR A 14 -7.20 -7.39 0.41
N ASP A 15 -8.06 -8.28 -0.05
CA ASP A 15 -8.42 -9.50 0.70
C ASP A 15 -7.21 -10.36 1.05
N CYS A 16 -6.23 -10.48 0.15
CA CYS A 16 -5.03 -11.27 0.39
C CYS A 16 -4.17 -10.67 1.51
N VAL A 17 -4.01 -9.34 1.57
CA VAL A 17 -3.28 -8.67 2.65
C VAL A 17 -4.02 -8.80 3.98
N MET A 18 -5.35 -8.67 3.97
CA MET A 18 -6.16 -8.93 5.17
C MET A 18 -5.97 -10.37 5.67
N GLY A 19 -5.99 -11.35 4.76
CA GLY A 19 -5.78 -12.76 5.08
C GLY A 19 -4.36 -13.05 5.61
N GLU A 20 -3.33 -12.42 5.05
CA GLU A 20 -1.96 -12.51 5.60
C GLU A 20 -1.88 -11.92 7.01
N LEU A 21 -2.48 -10.73 7.22
CA LEU A 21 -2.48 -10.07 8.52
C LEU A 21 -3.20 -10.88 9.61
N GLU A 22 -4.28 -11.59 9.24
CA GLU A 22 -4.98 -12.51 10.14
C GLU A 22 -4.12 -13.74 10.51
N LYS A 23 -3.30 -14.25 9.58
CA LYS A 23 -2.40 -15.39 9.83
C LYS A 23 -1.22 -15.05 10.75
N LEU A 24 -0.81 -13.79 10.81
CA LEU A 24 0.30 -13.35 11.67
C LEU A 24 0.00 -13.45 13.18
N GLY A 25 -1.25 -13.72 13.55
CA GLY A 25 -1.64 -14.08 14.91
C GLY A 25 -1.66 -12.94 15.92
N SER A 26 -1.55 -13.28 17.20
CA SER A 26 -1.86 -12.37 18.32
C SER A 26 -0.96 -11.14 18.41
N LYS A 27 0.30 -11.24 17.96
CA LYS A 27 1.28 -10.14 17.96
C LYS A 27 0.82 -8.94 17.12
N TYR A 28 0.00 -9.17 16.10
CA TYR A 28 -0.45 -8.15 15.15
C TYR A 28 -1.92 -7.76 15.34
N LYS A 29 -2.53 -8.10 16.50
CA LYS A 29 -3.93 -7.77 16.81
C LYS A 29 -4.28 -6.28 16.65
N ILE A 30 -3.38 -5.38 17.05
CA ILE A 30 -3.59 -3.93 16.91
C ILE A 30 -3.62 -3.55 15.43
N ALA A 31 -2.67 -4.04 14.64
CA ALA A 31 -2.63 -3.82 13.20
C ALA A 31 -3.88 -4.36 12.51
N LEU A 32 -4.34 -5.56 12.87
CA LEU A 32 -5.56 -6.16 12.35
C LEU A 32 -6.81 -5.33 12.67
N ARG A 33 -6.90 -4.79 13.90
CA ARG A 33 -8.01 -3.91 14.29
C ARG A 33 -7.98 -2.59 13.51
N LEU A 34 -6.80 -2.01 13.29
CA LEU A 34 -6.64 -0.80 12.47
C LEU A 34 -6.98 -1.04 11.00
N ALA A 35 -6.63 -2.20 10.46
CA ALA A 35 -6.96 -2.58 9.08
C ALA A 35 -8.47 -2.80 8.87
N LYS A 36 -9.22 -3.10 9.93
CA LYS A 36 -10.69 -3.24 9.94
C LYS A 36 -11.44 -1.94 10.23
N ASP A 37 -10.72 -0.82 10.34
CA ASP A 37 -11.34 0.49 10.53
C ASP A 37 -12.21 0.86 9.30
N PRO A 38 -13.43 1.40 9.48
CA PRO A 38 -14.34 1.72 8.38
C PRO A 38 -13.81 2.77 7.40
N ARG A 39 -12.74 3.49 7.76
CA ARG A 39 -12.04 4.42 6.85
C ARG A 39 -11.23 3.69 5.78
N PHE A 40 -10.98 2.39 5.93
CA PHE A 40 -10.32 1.58 4.92
C PHE A 40 -11.33 1.01 3.92
N GLU A 41 -11.06 1.19 2.64
CA GLU A 41 -11.79 0.51 1.59
C GLU A 41 -11.22 -0.88 1.34
N ARG A 42 -12.08 -1.89 1.38
CA ARG A 42 -11.69 -3.27 1.12
C ARG A 42 -11.79 -3.56 -0.38
N ILE A 43 -10.67 -3.92 -0.98
CA ILE A 43 -10.58 -4.24 -2.40
C ILE A 43 -10.62 -5.75 -2.57
N PRO A 44 -11.68 -6.30 -3.19
CA PRO A 44 -11.77 -7.73 -3.40
C PRO A 44 -10.69 -8.18 -4.38
N CYS A 45 -9.96 -9.23 -4.03
CA CYS A 45 -8.99 -9.83 -4.95
C CYS A 45 -9.29 -11.32 -5.14
N ASN A 46 -9.39 -11.75 -6.40
CA ASN A 46 -9.68 -13.15 -6.75
C ASN A 46 -8.43 -14.06 -6.71
N CYS A 47 -7.43 -13.67 -5.93
CA CYS A 47 -6.16 -14.36 -5.89
C CYS A 47 -6.26 -15.53 -4.89
N LYS A 48 -6.44 -16.75 -5.43
CA LYS A 48 -6.60 -17.99 -4.66
C LYS A 48 -5.27 -18.42 -4.04
N GLY A 49 -4.92 -17.85 -2.88
CA GLY A 49 -3.68 -18.18 -2.19
C GLY A 49 -2.41 -17.66 -2.88
N CYS A 50 -2.55 -16.62 -3.72
CA CYS A 50 -1.39 -15.92 -4.26
C CYS A 50 -0.71 -15.10 -3.15
N TYR A 51 0.59 -14.84 -3.32
CA TYR A 51 1.35 -13.96 -2.44
C TYR A 51 0.86 -12.52 -2.58
N ALA A 52 0.66 -11.80 -1.47
CA ALA A 52 0.04 -10.46 -1.53
C ALA A 52 0.80 -9.49 -2.43
N ASP A 53 2.12 -9.58 -2.48
CA ASP A 53 2.94 -8.72 -3.32
C ASP A 53 2.66 -8.89 -4.81
N ASP A 54 2.39 -10.12 -5.26
CA ASP A 54 2.05 -10.39 -6.66
C ASP A 54 0.67 -9.87 -6.98
N CYS A 55 -0.28 -10.01 -6.06
CA CYS A 55 -1.61 -9.38 -6.18
C CYS A 55 -1.49 -7.86 -6.33
N ILE A 56 -0.72 -7.21 -5.45
CA ILE A 56 -0.53 -5.75 -5.48
C ILE A 56 0.16 -5.32 -6.78
N THR A 57 1.19 -6.05 -7.21
CA THR A 57 1.92 -5.74 -8.44
C THR A 57 1.04 -5.87 -9.67
N GLN A 58 0.22 -6.93 -9.77
CA GLN A 58 -0.74 -7.12 -10.86
C GLN A 58 -1.83 -6.05 -10.86
N MET A 59 -2.40 -5.78 -9.68
CA MET A 59 -3.43 -4.75 -9.51
C MET A 59 -2.90 -3.37 -9.91
N ALA A 60 -1.70 -2.99 -9.46
CA ALA A 60 -1.07 -1.71 -9.81
C ALA A 60 -0.74 -1.60 -11.31
N LYS A 61 -0.37 -2.73 -11.96
CA LYS A 61 -0.10 -2.76 -13.40
C LYS A 61 -1.38 -2.59 -14.23
N GLN A 62 -2.47 -3.21 -13.79
CA GLN A 62 -3.77 -3.15 -14.46
C GLN A 62 -4.49 -1.82 -14.20
N TRP A 63 -4.54 -1.41 -12.94
CA TRP A 63 -5.25 -0.22 -12.44
C TRP A 63 -4.22 0.80 -11.94
N ARG A 64 -3.76 1.68 -12.83
CA ARG A 64 -2.78 2.73 -12.53
C ARG A 64 -3.38 3.94 -11.79
N CYS A 65 -4.42 3.70 -10.98
CA CYS A 65 -5.11 4.71 -10.17
C CYS A 65 -4.80 4.59 -8.68
N PHE A 66 -3.86 3.71 -8.30
CA PHE A 66 -3.45 3.51 -6.91
C PHE A 66 -2.05 4.06 -6.64
N ILE A 67 -1.86 4.53 -5.40
CA ILE A 67 -0.54 4.70 -4.80
C ILE A 67 -0.25 3.46 -3.96
N VAL A 68 0.87 2.78 -4.21
CA VAL A 68 1.22 1.58 -3.45
C VAL A 68 1.98 1.97 -2.19
N ALA A 69 1.42 1.69 -1.02
CA ALA A 69 2.06 1.94 0.26
C ALA A 69 2.79 0.68 0.77
N THR A 70 4.12 0.65 0.76
CA THR A 70 4.91 -0.48 1.27
C THR A 70 6.31 -0.06 1.72
N CYS A 71 6.79 -0.71 2.79
CA CYS A 71 8.19 -0.58 3.23
C CYS A 71 9.07 -1.75 2.75
N ASP A 72 8.50 -2.75 2.08
CA ASP A 72 9.24 -3.88 1.55
C ASP A 72 10.14 -3.47 0.38
N LYS A 73 11.42 -3.84 0.44
CA LYS A 73 12.42 -3.39 -0.55
C LYS A 73 12.18 -4.02 -1.93
N GLU A 74 11.77 -5.28 -1.98
CA GLU A 74 11.56 -6.02 -3.23
C GLU A 74 10.27 -5.57 -3.91
N LEU A 75 9.18 -5.41 -3.16
CA LEU A 75 7.92 -4.88 -3.69
C LEU A 75 8.11 -3.45 -4.18
N ARG A 76 8.80 -2.57 -3.44
CA ARG A 76 9.17 -1.23 -3.93
C ARG A 76 9.93 -1.29 -5.25
N GLY A 77 10.91 -2.18 -5.36
CA GLY A 77 11.66 -2.43 -6.60
C GLY A 77 10.76 -2.86 -7.77
N ARG A 78 9.75 -3.69 -7.51
CA ARG A 78 8.75 -4.10 -8.52
C ARG A 78 7.84 -2.95 -8.93
N ILE A 79 7.29 -2.21 -7.97
CA ILE A 79 6.43 -1.04 -8.25
C ILE A 79 7.18 0.00 -9.06
N ARG A 80 8.47 0.26 -8.75
CA ARG A 80 9.35 1.16 -9.52
C ARG A 80 9.51 0.84 -11.00
N LYS A 81 9.19 -0.37 -11.43
CA LYS A 81 9.22 -0.75 -12.85
C LYS A 81 7.89 -0.43 -13.56
N ILE A 82 6.82 -0.21 -12.82
CA ILE A 82 5.51 0.15 -13.36
C ILE A 82 5.45 1.67 -13.54
N PRO A 83 5.32 2.21 -14.77
CA PRO A 83 5.19 3.64 -14.99
C PRO A 83 3.81 4.12 -14.53
N GLY A 84 3.76 5.34 -13.98
CA GLY A 84 2.52 5.99 -13.53
C GLY A 84 1.98 5.50 -12.17
N VAL A 85 2.72 4.67 -11.44
CA VAL A 85 2.33 4.20 -10.11
C VAL A 85 3.28 4.74 -9.04
N PRO A 86 2.85 5.72 -8.22
CA PRO A 86 3.67 6.20 -7.11
C PRO A 86 3.80 5.14 -6.00
N CYS A 87 4.91 5.19 -5.27
CA CYS A 87 5.13 4.32 -4.12
C CYS A 87 5.26 5.17 -2.85
N MET A 88 4.48 4.86 -1.82
CA MET A 88 4.54 5.49 -0.50
C MET A 88 5.22 4.57 0.51
N TYR A 89 6.04 5.10 1.40
CA TYR A 89 6.72 4.35 2.45
C TYR A 89 6.95 5.22 3.69
N ILE A 90 7.31 4.60 4.81
CA ILE A 90 7.63 5.31 6.05
C ILE A 90 9.14 5.55 6.12
N SER A 91 9.54 6.78 6.39
CA SER A 91 10.93 7.18 6.66
C SER A 91 10.95 8.36 7.62
N ASN A 92 11.90 8.40 8.56
CA ASN A 92 12.06 9.49 9.53
C ASN A 92 10.75 9.89 10.23
N HIS A 93 9.98 8.89 10.69
CA HIS A 93 8.69 9.04 11.36
C HIS A 93 7.59 9.72 10.52
N ARG A 94 7.76 9.81 9.19
CA ARG A 94 6.80 10.42 8.26
C ARG A 94 6.52 9.49 7.09
N TYR A 95 5.39 9.73 6.42
CA TYR A 95 5.16 9.15 5.11
C TYR A 95 5.95 9.92 4.06
N THR A 96 6.43 9.20 3.06
CA THR A 96 7.18 9.72 1.92
C THR A 96 6.66 9.05 0.68
N VAL A 97 6.53 9.79 -0.42
CA VAL A 97 6.10 9.27 -1.72
C VAL A 97 7.20 9.47 -2.77
N GLU A 98 7.46 8.44 -3.57
CA GLU A 98 8.36 8.50 -4.72
C GLU A 98 7.56 8.41 -6.03
N ARG A 99 8.11 8.99 -7.11
CA ARG A 99 7.56 8.96 -8.47
C ARG A 99 6.14 9.55 -8.60
N MET A 100 5.89 10.61 -7.85
CA MET A 100 4.74 11.48 -8.02
C MET A 100 5.26 12.87 -8.48
N PRO A 101 4.78 13.41 -9.62
CA PRO A 101 5.30 14.67 -10.19
C PRO A 101 5.23 15.88 -9.25
N GLU A 102 4.24 15.90 -8.36
CA GLU A 102 3.96 17.00 -7.42
C GLU A 102 4.24 16.61 -5.95
N ALA A 103 5.19 15.70 -5.71
CA ALA A 103 5.53 15.26 -4.35
C ALA A 103 6.26 16.36 -3.56
N PHE A 104 5.52 17.28 -2.94
CA PHE A 104 6.06 18.25 -2.00
C PHE A 104 6.50 17.53 -0.71
N GLY A 105 7.79 17.24 -0.56
CA GLY A 105 8.38 16.72 0.69
C GLY A 105 9.03 15.33 0.62
N ALA A 106 9.18 14.74 -0.57
CA ALA A 106 10.06 13.57 -0.71
C ALA A 106 11.53 14.00 -0.51
N PRO A 107 12.34 13.26 0.29
CA PRO A 107 13.77 13.50 0.33
C PRO A 107 14.31 13.33 -1.10
N ARG A 108 15.08 14.34 -1.55
CA ARG A 108 15.76 14.30 -2.84
C ARG A 108 16.76 13.15 -2.89
#